data_AF-A0A9X0CHF2-F1
#
_entry.id   AF-A0A9X0CHF2-F1
#
_cell.length_a   1.000
_cell.length_b   1.000
_cell.length_c   1.000
_cell.angle_alpha   90.00
_cell.angle_beta   90.00
_cell.angle_gamma   90.00
#
_symmetry.space_group_name_H-M   'P 1'
#
loop_
_entity.id
_entity.type
_entity.pdbx_description
1 polymer ?
#
loop_
_entity_poly.entity_id
_entity_poly.type
_entity_poly.pdbx_seq_one_letter_code
_entity_poly.pdbx_strand_id
1 'polypeptide(L)'
;MSSCTDKVDYCARWVGKGYCNHHKYVNSMKEKCMNSCNFCGGGGGRSYINECDRGNNRCSHGCVNTQGSYICTCPNGFQLSHNQHTCHDINECDRGKRRCSHGCVNTQGSYICTCPNGFQLSHNQHTCHACRDKNDQCAYWAGIGYCKKTHVNYMKKNCMKSCNFCGRLDINECDRGKRRCSHGCVNTQGSYICTCPNGFQLSHNQHTCHACRDKNDQCAYWAGIGYCKKTHVNYMKKNCMKSCNFCGRLACRDKNDQCAYWAGIGYCKKTHVNYMKKNCMKSCNFCGRLGRESRRSF
;
A
#
# COMPACT_ATOMS: atom_id res chain seq x y z
N MET A 1 24.70 -44.97 3.17
CA MET A 1 25.24 -43.90 2.31
C MET A 1 25.12 -44.36 0.87
N SER A 2 24.19 -43.78 0.10
CA SER A 2 23.96 -44.17 -1.30
C SER A 2 25.05 -43.55 -2.18
N SER A 3 25.88 -44.38 -2.80
CA SER A 3 26.92 -43.95 -3.74
C SER A 3 26.32 -43.13 -4.89
N CYS A 4 26.82 -41.90 -5.07
CA CYS A 4 26.53 -41.11 -6.26
C CYS A 4 27.41 -41.58 -7.41
N THR A 5 26.89 -42.48 -8.22
CA THR A 5 27.55 -42.93 -9.44
C THR A 5 26.50 -43.10 -10.53
N ASP A 6 26.90 -42.84 -11.77
CA ASP A 6 26.07 -43.23 -12.91
C ASP A 6 25.99 -44.75 -12.97
N LYS A 7 24.80 -45.28 -13.23
CA LYS A 7 24.54 -46.72 -13.34
C LYS A 7 24.75 -47.24 -14.76
N VAL A 8 24.92 -46.33 -15.72
CA VAL A 8 25.08 -46.64 -17.15
C VAL A 8 26.14 -45.71 -17.75
N ASP A 9 26.86 -46.20 -18.75
CA ASP A 9 28.03 -45.55 -19.36
C ASP A 9 27.68 -44.55 -20.48
N TYR A 10 26.49 -44.65 -21.06
CA TYR A 10 26.02 -43.75 -22.12
C TYR A 10 25.40 -42.42 -21.62
N CYS A 11 25.55 -42.11 -20.32
CA CYS A 11 24.97 -40.89 -19.73
C CYS A 11 25.46 -39.60 -20.37
N ALA A 12 26.74 -39.50 -20.75
CA ALA A 12 27.30 -38.32 -21.42
C ALA A 12 26.57 -37.98 -22.74
N ARG A 13 26.20 -39.01 -23.52
CA ARG A 13 25.44 -38.85 -24.77
C ARG A 13 24.03 -38.32 -24.52
N TRP A 14 23.40 -38.72 -23.42
CA TRP A 14 22.04 -38.29 -23.06
C TRP A 14 22.02 -36.89 -22.44
N VAL A 15 23.06 -36.52 -21.70
CA VAL A 15 23.30 -35.14 -21.25
C VAL A 15 23.40 -34.21 -22.45
N GLY A 16 24.21 -34.56 -23.47
CA GLY A 16 24.35 -33.77 -24.70
C GLY A 16 23.05 -33.61 -25.51
N LYS A 17 22.07 -34.51 -25.33
CA LYS A 17 20.72 -34.42 -25.92
C LYS A 17 19.72 -33.66 -25.05
N GLY A 18 20.14 -33.12 -23.90
CA GLY A 18 19.29 -32.33 -23.00
C GLY A 18 18.31 -33.16 -22.15
N TYR A 19 18.49 -34.47 -22.04
CA TYR A 19 17.52 -35.34 -21.37
C TYR A 19 17.45 -35.13 -19.85
N CYS A 20 18.49 -34.55 -19.22
CA CYS A 20 18.48 -34.21 -17.79
C CYS A 20 17.37 -33.22 -17.42
N ASN A 21 16.90 -32.38 -18.34
CA ASN A 21 15.88 -31.35 -18.10
C ASN A 21 14.58 -31.60 -18.87
N HIS A 22 14.47 -32.71 -19.60
CA HIS A 22 13.32 -33.02 -20.44
C HIS A 22 12.23 -33.74 -19.62
N HIS A 23 11.02 -33.18 -19.54
CA HIS A 23 9.94 -33.64 -18.66
C HIS A 23 9.59 -35.14 -18.83
N LYS A 24 9.75 -35.69 -20.05
CA LYS A 24 9.53 -37.12 -20.34
C LYS A 24 10.64 -38.06 -19.87
N TYR A 25 11.89 -37.59 -19.75
CA TYR A 25 13.07 -38.44 -19.55
C TYR A 25 13.82 -38.16 -18.24
N VAL A 26 13.51 -37.05 -17.56
CA VAL A 26 14.16 -36.61 -16.31
C VAL A 26 14.12 -37.66 -15.19
N ASN A 27 13.04 -38.45 -15.09
CA ASN A 27 12.94 -39.50 -14.08
C ASN A 27 13.91 -40.66 -14.37
N SER A 28 14.00 -41.09 -15.64
CA SER A 28 14.98 -42.10 -16.06
C SER A 28 16.42 -41.61 -15.90
N MET A 29 16.66 -40.31 -16.08
CA MET A 29 17.98 -39.70 -15.88
C MET A 29 18.37 -39.61 -14.40
N LYS A 30 17.41 -39.37 -13.50
CA LYS A 30 17.65 -39.41 -12.03
C LYS A 30 18.01 -40.81 -11.54
N GLU A 31 17.44 -41.85 -12.13
CA GLU A 31 17.72 -43.24 -11.74
C GLU A 31 19.03 -43.78 -12.30
N LYS A 32 19.39 -43.39 -13.54
CA LYS A 32 20.49 -44.00 -14.30
C LYS A 32 21.72 -43.10 -14.42
N CYS A 33 21.55 -41.79 -14.46
CA CYS A 33 22.59 -40.81 -14.79
C CYS A 33 22.71 -39.72 -13.71
N MET A 34 22.69 -40.14 -12.45
CA MET A 34 22.61 -39.26 -11.29
C MET A 34 23.84 -38.35 -11.14
N ASN A 35 25.04 -38.84 -11.48
CA ASN A 35 26.28 -38.08 -11.43
C ASN A 35 26.44 -37.20 -12.68
N SER A 36 26.24 -37.78 -13.88
CA SER A 36 26.33 -37.06 -15.16
C SER A 36 25.32 -35.90 -15.30
N CYS A 37 24.13 -36.02 -14.69
CA CYS A 37 23.14 -34.93 -14.63
C CYS A 37 23.26 -34.06 -13.37
N ASN A 38 24.31 -34.23 -12.56
CA ASN A 38 24.55 -33.48 -11.31
C ASN A 38 23.37 -33.53 -10.31
N PHE A 39 22.65 -34.64 -10.24
CA PHE A 39 21.54 -34.85 -9.30
C PHE A 39 21.99 -35.26 -7.90
N CYS A 40 23.27 -35.59 -7.72
CA CYS A 40 23.80 -36.12 -6.47
C CYS A 40 24.19 -35.11 -5.39
N GLY A 41 24.14 -33.81 -5.69
CA GLY A 41 24.48 -32.76 -4.75
C GLY A 41 23.25 -31.95 -4.40
N GLY A 42 22.75 -32.10 -3.17
CA GLY A 42 22.06 -31.00 -2.51
C GLY A 42 23.05 -29.83 -2.38
N GLY A 43 22.97 -28.86 -3.29
CA GLY A 43 23.75 -27.63 -3.27
C GLY A 43 24.92 -27.61 -4.25
N GLY A 44 24.89 -26.70 -5.22
CA GLY A 44 26.05 -26.44 -6.07
C GLY A 44 25.81 -25.86 -7.47
N GLY A 45 24.57 -25.60 -7.88
CA GLY A 45 24.32 -24.69 -9.00
C GLY A 45 24.55 -23.25 -8.54
N ARG A 46 25.69 -22.64 -8.87
CA ARG A 46 25.75 -21.17 -8.94
C ARG A 46 24.70 -20.78 -9.97
N SER A 47 23.53 -20.30 -9.49
CA SER A 47 22.56 -19.44 -10.19
C SER A 47 21.07 -19.62 -9.80
N TYR A 48 20.71 -20.27 -8.69
CA TYR A 48 19.31 -20.21 -8.18
C TYR A 48 19.25 -20.17 -6.65
N ILE A 49 20.18 -19.47 -6.00
CA ILE A 49 19.92 -19.04 -4.63
C ILE A 49 18.80 -18.02 -4.75
N ASN A 50 17.63 -18.30 -4.17
CA ASN A 50 16.58 -17.31 -4.08
C ASN A 50 16.76 -16.50 -2.79
N GLU A 51 17.44 -15.36 -2.88
CA GLU A 51 17.65 -14.50 -1.71
C GLU A 51 16.34 -13.87 -1.20
N CYS A 52 15.29 -13.81 -2.03
CA CYS A 52 13.94 -13.46 -1.61
C CYS A 52 13.35 -14.50 -0.66
N ASP A 53 13.71 -15.77 -0.84
CA ASP A 53 13.22 -16.90 -0.03
C ASP A 53 14.06 -17.14 1.23
N ARG A 54 15.35 -16.75 1.22
CA ARG A 54 16.26 -16.88 2.38
C ARG A 54 16.07 -15.81 3.46
N GLY A 55 15.23 -14.81 3.23
CA GLY A 55 14.94 -13.74 4.20
C GLY A 55 16.14 -12.82 4.51
N ASN A 56 17.23 -12.94 3.75
CA ASN A 56 18.43 -12.11 3.87
C ASN A 56 18.50 -11.05 2.74
N ASN A 57 17.41 -10.89 1.99
CA ASN A 57 17.25 -9.75 1.10
C ASN A 57 17.05 -8.53 1.99
N ARG A 58 17.97 -7.57 1.97
CA ARG A 58 17.87 -6.34 2.80
C ARG A 58 16.74 -5.41 2.33
N CYS A 59 15.80 -5.90 1.53
CA CYS A 59 14.71 -5.15 0.89
C CYS A 59 13.69 -4.66 1.93
N SER A 60 13.34 -3.38 1.81
CA SER A 60 12.30 -2.77 2.66
C SER A 60 10.86 -3.15 2.29
N HIS A 61 10.60 -3.55 1.03
CA HIS A 61 9.25 -3.79 0.52
C HIS A 61 9.13 -5.08 -0.32
N GLY A 62 9.46 -5.00 -1.61
CA GLY A 62 9.40 -6.11 -2.57
C GLY A 62 10.78 -6.67 -2.86
N CYS A 63 10.83 -7.96 -3.19
CA CYS A 63 12.02 -8.67 -3.63
C CYS A 63 11.64 -9.55 -4.82
N VAL A 64 12.43 -9.49 -5.89
CA VAL A 64 12.31 -10.35 -7.06
C VAL A 64 13.63 -11.07 -7.25
N ASN A 65 13.57 -12.39 -7.30
CA ASN A 65 14.76 -13.20 -7.51
C ASN A 65 15.19 -13.15 -8.97
N THR A 66 16.48 -13.03 -9.21
CA THR A 66 17.06 -13.08 -10.56
C THR A 66 18.05 -14.24 -10.67
N GLN A 67 18.47 -14.53 -11.89
CA GLN A 67 19.43 -15.57 -12.15
C GLN A 67 20.80 -15.17 -11.56
N GLY A 68 21.14 -15.72 -10.39
CA GLY A 68 22.39 -15.46 -9.67
C GLY A 68 22.38 -14.29 -8.65
N SER A 69 21.25 -13.61 -8.44
CA SER A 69 21.10 -12.55 -7.43
C SER A 69 19.63 -12.24 -7.14
N TYR A 70 19.35 -11.10 -6.50
CA TYR A 70 18.00 -10.58 -6.27
C TYR A 70 17.96 -9.07 -6.46
N ILE A 71 16.79 -8.56 -6.82
CA ILE A 71 16.51 -7.13 -6.89
C ILE A 71 15.38 -6.77 -5.93
N CYS A 72 15.52 -5.65 -5.24
CA CYS A 72 14.42 -5.10 -4.45
C CYS A 72 13.49 -4.28 -5.34
N THR A 73 12.18 -4.39 -5.11
CA THR A 73 11.17 -3.63 -5.84
C THR A 73 10.35 -2.79 -4.88
N CYS A 74 9.94 -1.61 -5.35
CA CYS A 74 9.15 -0.67 -4.58
C CYS A 74 7.71 -0.63 -5.07
N PRO A 75 6.73 -0.43 -4.16
CA PRO A 75 5.35 -0.18 -4.56
C PRO A 75 5.25 1.14 -5.35
N ASN A 76 4.19 1.28 -6.15
CA ASN A 76 3.90 2.52 -6.87
C ASN A 76 3.85 3.71 -5.91
N GLY A 77 4.41 4.86 -6.32
CA GLY A 77 4.60 6.03 -5.45
C GLY A 77 5.89 6.00 -4.62
N PHE A 78 6.70 4.94 -4.74
CA PHE A 78 8.00 4.84 -4.06
C PHE A 78 9.11 4.52 -5.06
N GLN A 79 10.30 5.05 -4.79
CA GLN A 79 11.50 4.81 -5.56
C GLN A 79 12.54 4.06 -4.74
N LEU A 80 13.27 3.18 -5.41
CA LEU A 80 14.35 2.45 -4.79
C LEU A 80 15.53 3.41 -4.54
N SER A 81 16.01 3.41 -3.31
CA SER A 81 17.15 4.23 -2.88
C SER A 81 18.45 3.75 -3.52
N HIS A 82 19.49 4.57 -3.41
CA HIS A 82 20.84 4.26 -3.93
C HIS A 82 21.44 2.98 -3.34
N ASN A 83 21.01 2.60 -2.12
CA ASN A 83 21.42 1.34 -1.50
C ASN A 83 20.72 0.10 -2.08
N GLN A 84 19.86 0.26 -3.10
CA GLN A 84 19.11 -0.80 -3.77
C GLN A 84 18.22 -1.66 -2.86
N HIS A 85 17.89 -1.17 -1.67
CA HIS A 85 17.22 -1.94 -0.63
C HIS A 85 16.04 -1.19 -0.01
N THR A 86 16.20 0.08 0.32
CA THR A 86 15.13 0.90 0.89
C THR A 86 14.32 1.60 -0.17
N CYS A 87 13.00 1.60 -0.02
CA CYS A 87 12.09 2.39 -0.82
C CYS A 87 11.82 3.71 -0.08
N HIS A 88 12.04 4.81 -0.78
CA HIS A 88 11.65 6.13 -0.31
C HIS A 88 10.44 6.60 -1.08
N ASP A 89 9.59 7.33 -0.38
CA ASP A 89 8.44 7.99 -0.98
C ASP A 89 8.92 8.91 -2.11
N ILE A 90 8.23 8.85 -3.25
CA ILE A 90 8.48 9.76 -4.35
C ILE A 90 7.73 11.04 -4.03
N ASN A 91 8.43 12.14 -3.80
CA ASN A 91 7.73 13.42 -3.71
C ASN A 91 7.28 13.85 -5.11
N GLU A 92 6.02 13.59 -5.45
CA GLU A 92 5.50 13.96 -6.77
C GLU A 92 5.37 15.48 -6.95
N CYS A 93 5.33 16.25 -5.86
CA CYS A 93 5.31 17.72 -5.92
C CYS A 93 6.64 18.31 -6.40
N ASP A 94 7.76 17.61 -6.16
CA ASP A 94 9.10 18.06 -6.56
C ASP A 94 9.46 17.66 -7.99
N ARG A 95 8.75 16.67 -8.56
CA ARG A 95 9.03 16.13 -9.91
C ARG A 95 8.48 16.97 -11.07
N GLY A 96 7.98 18.17 -10.80
CA GLY A 96 7.73 19.22 -11.79
C GLY A 96 6.33 19.86 -11.70
N LYS A 97 6.25 21.16 -12.07
CA LYS A 97 5.08 22.07 -12.04
C LYS A 97 3.84 21.64 -12.86
N ARG A 98 3.77 20.40 -13.37
CA ARG A 98 2.70 19.92 -14.27
C ARG A 98 1.74 18.89 -13.65
N ARG A 99 1.98 18.44 -12.42
CA ARG A 99 1.12 17.46 -11.74
C ARG A 99 -0.13 18.09 -11.11
N CYS A 100 0.04 19.24 -10.48
CA CYS A 100 -1.05 20.06 -9.96
C CYS A 100 -1.00 21.42 -10.64
N SER A 101 -2.17 21.97 -10.98
CA SER A 101 -2.26 23.32 -11.55
C SER A 101 -1.86 24.43 -10.59
N HIS A 102 -1.98 24.20 -9.27
CA HIS A 102 -1.72 25.19 -8.22
C HIS A 102 -0.91 24.58 -7.07
N GLY A 103 -1.55 24.26 -5.93
CA GLY A 103 -0.89 23.69 -4.77
C GLY A 103 -0.76 22.18 -4.87
N CYS A 104 0.30 21.65 -4.27
CA CYS A 104 0.57 20.22 -4.16
C CYS A 104 1.03 19.91 -2.74
N VAL A 105 0.47 18.84 -2.16
CA VAL A 105 0.85 18.30 -0.86
C VAL A 105 1.25 16.86 -1.05
N ASN A 106 2.51 16.56 -0.72
CA ASN A 106 3.03 15.20 -0.80
C ASN A 106 2.49 14.34 0.35
N THR A 107 2.16 13.08 0.06
CA THR A 107 1.66 12.11 1.04
C THR A 107 2.41 10.79 0.87
N GLN A 108 2.37 9.91 1.87
CA GLN A 108 3.11 8.66 1.76
C GLN A 108 2.50 7.72 0.69
N GLY A 109 3.21 7.56 -0.42
CA GLY A 109 2.88 6.77 -1.60
C GLY A 109 2.05 7.49 -2.66
N SER A 110 1.82 8.80 -2.53
CA SER A 110 0.96 9.59 -3.44
C SER A 110 1.09 11.09 -3.15
N TYR A 111 0.32 11.92 -3.87
CA TYR A 111 0.18 13.35 -3.60
C TYR A 111 -1.28 13.79 -3.73
N ILE A 112 -1.60 14.97 -3.19
CA ILE A 112 -2.92 15.62 -3.29
C ILE A 112 -2.73 17.04 -3.83
N CYS A 113 -3.55 17.45 -4.80
CA CYS A 113 -3.55 18.82 -5.30
C CYS A 113 -4.52 19.70 -4.50
N THR A 114 -4.10 20.93 -4.18
CA THR A 114 -4.89 21.90 -3.43
C THR A 114 -5.09 23.18 -4.24
N CYS A 115 -6.24 23.82 -4.10
CA CYS A 115 -6.57 25.05 -4.80
C CYS A 115 -6.53 26.26 -3.87
N PRO A 116 -6.07 27.44 -4.36
CA PRO A 116 -6.14 28.67 -3.60
C PRO A 116 -7.58 29.16 -3.41
N ASN A 117 -7.76 30.14 -2.52
CA ASN A 117 -9.06 30.76 -2.28
C ASN A 117 -9.69 31.27 -3.59
N GLY A 118 -10.98 30.97 -3.77
CA GLY A 118 -11.70 31.34 -4.99
C GLY A 118 -11.48 30.38 -6.16
N PHE A 119 -10.83 29.24 -5.96
CA PHE A 119 -10.69 28.18 -6.97
C PHE A 119 -11.19 26.83 -6.44
N GLN A 120 -11.63 25.95 -7.34
CA GLN A 120 -12.12 24.60 -7.01
C GLN A 120 -11.36 23.54 -7.77
N LEU A 121 -11.04 22.44 -7.08
CA LEU A 121 -10.39 21.29 -7.69
C LEU A 121 -11.36 20.59 -8.66
N SER A 122 -10.89 20.36 -9.87
CA SER A 122 -11.65 19.71 -10.93
C SER A 122 -11.81 18.21 -10.66
N HIS A 123 -12.69 17.55 -11.42
CA HIS A 123 -12.92 16.11 -11.31
C HIS A 123 -11.66 15.29 -11.62
N ASN A 124 -10.70 15.85 -12.38
CA ASN A 124 -9.41 15.20 -12.64
C ASN A 124 -8.44 15.24 -11.45
N GLN A 125 -8.81 15.87 -10.33
CA GLN A 125 -8.00 16.01 -9.11
C GLN A 125 -6.64 16.72 -9.31
N HIS A 126 -6.42 17.37 -10.45
CA HIS A 126 -5.15 18.02 -10.81
C HIS A 126 -5.32 19.51 -11.15
N THR A 127 -6.45 19.88 -11.75
CA THR A 127 -6.69 21.24 -12.24
C THR A 127 -7.61 22.00 -11.33
N CYS A 128 -7.31 23.27 -11.03
CA CYS A 128 -8.21 24.16 -10.32
C CYS A 128 -8.90 25.09 -11.30
N HIS A 129 -10.20 25.29 -11.12
CA HIS A 129 -10.99 26.23 -11.90
C HIS A 129 -11.42 27.41 -11.04
N ALA A 130 -11.37 28.62 -11.60
CA ALA A 130 -11.84 29.81 -10.91
C ALA A 130 -13.31 29.64 -10.54
N CYS A 131 -13.60 29.82 -9.25
CA CYS A 131 -14.93 29.74 -8.71
C CYS A 131 -15.62 31.09 -8.89
N ARG A 132 -16.38 31.18 -9.99
CA ARG A 132 -17.09 32.38 -10.42
C ARG A 132 -18.53 32.06 -10.77
N ASP A 133 -19.36 33.08 -10.70
CA ASP A 133 -20.68 33.04 -11.32
C ASP A 133 -20.53 33.15 -12.83
N LYS A 134 -21.32 32.38 -13.55
CA LYS A 134 -21.42 32.36 -15.01
C LYS A 134 -22.59 33.20 -15.51
N ASN A 135 -23.48 33.61 -14.60
CA ASN A 135 -24.65 34.42 -14.91
C ASN A 135 -24.68 35.61 -13.95
N ASP A 136 -24.94 36.80 -14.48
CA ASP A 136 -24.92 38.04 -13.70
C ASP A 136 -26.10 38.13 -12.72
N GLN A 137 -27.17 37.36 -12.94
CA GLN A 137 -28.35 37.28 -12.07
C GLN A 137 -28.15 36.39 -10.84
N CYS A 138 -26.98 35.76 -10.70
CA CYS A 138 -26.71 34.82 -9.62
C CYS A 138 -26.83 35.44 -8.22
N ALA A 139 -26.49 36.72 -8.05
CA ALA A 139 -26.61 37.43 -6.78
C ALA A 139 -28.09 37.60 -6.36
N TYR A 140 -28.94 38.00 -7.32
CA TYR A 140 -30.38 38.13 -7.12
C TYR A 140 -31.02 36.79 -6.74
N TRP A 141 -30.76 35.74 -7.53
CA TRP A 141 -31.29 34.40 -7.27
C TRP A 141 -30.81 33.82 -5.94
N ALA A 142 -29.57 34.11 -5.54
CA ALA A 142 -29.08 33.73 -4.23
C ALA A 142 -29.84 34.44 -3.10
N GLY A 143 -30.12 35.74 -3.23
CA GLY A 143 -30.87 36.53 -2.26
C GLY A 143 -32.30 36.05 -2.03
N ILE A 144 -32.98 35.57 -3.08
CA ILE A 144 -34.33 34.98 -2.98
C ILE A 144 -34.33 33.49 -2.56
N GLY A 145 -33.15 32.93 -2.26
CA GLY A 145 -33.00 31.60 -1.66
C GLY A 145 -32.93 30.42 -2.66
N TYR A 146 -32.59 30.67 -3.93
CA TYR A 146 -32.54 29.59 -4.94
C TYR A 146 -31.38 28.61 -4.72
N CYS A 147 -30.44 28.94 -3.83
CA CYS A 147 -29.31 28.09 -3.45
C CYS A 147 -29.71 26.83 -2.66
N LYS A 148 -30.93 26.74 -2.11
CA LYS A 148 -31.37 25.61 -1.26
C LYS A 148 -32.67 24.93 -1.74
N LYS A 149 -33.31 25.45 -2.79
CA LYS A 149 -34.63 25.00 -3.29
C LYS A 149 -34.49 24.13 -4.55
N THR A 150 -35.57 23.99 -5.33
CA THR A 150 -35.66 23.29 -6.62
C THR A 150 -34.58 23.68 -7.64
N HIS A 151 -34.03 24.89 -7.54
CA HIS A 151 -33.05 25.44 -8.48
C HIS A 151 -31.58 25.15 -8.12
N VAL A 152 -31.31 24.40 -7.05
CA VAL A 152 -29.95 24.15 -6.55
C VAL A 152 -29.00 23.57 -7.61
N ASN A 153 -29.51 22.74 -8.53
CA ASN A 153 -28.69 22.15 -9.61
C ASN A 153 -28.22 23.21 -10.61
N TYR A 154 -29.11 24.13 -10.99
CA TYR A 154 -28.76 25.26 -11.86
C TYR A 154 -27.78 26.20 -11.14
N MET A 155 -28.08 26.53 -9.87
CA MET A 155 -27.23 27.41 -9.07
C MET A 155 -25.84 26.81 -8.81
N LYS A 156 -25.72 25.49 -8.61
CA LYS A 156 -24.41 24.81 -8.49
C LYS A 156 -23.58 24.85 -9.78
N LYS A 157 -24.22 24.87 -10.95
CA LYS A 157 -23.52 24.86 -12.25
C LYS A 157 -23.10 26.25 -12.71
N ASN A 158 -23.92 27.26 -12.38
CA ASN A 158 -23.82 28.60 -12.93
C ASN A 158 -23.59 29.69 -11.88
N CYS A 159 -23.90 29.46 -10.60
CA CYS A 159 -23.91 30.48 -9.56
C CYS A 159 -23.11 30.07 -8.32
N MET A 160 -21.90 29.54 -8.54
CA MET A 160 -21.10 28.95 -7.47
C MET A 160 -20.63 29.99 -6.44
N LYS A 161 -20.35 31.22 -6.86
CA LYS A 161 -19.84 32.28 -5.98
C LYS A 161 -20.98 32.90 -5.18
N SER A 162 -22.04 33.34 -5.86
CA SER A 162 -23.19 33.99 -5.20
C SER A 162 -23.92 33.06 -4.21
N CYS A 163 -23.94 31.75 -4.46
CA CYS A 163 -24.50 30.78 -3.51
C CYS A 163 -23.53 30.26 -2.45
N ASN A 164 -22.32 30.84 -2.34
CA ASN A 164 -21.26 30.37 -1.45
C ASN A 164 -20.92 28.88 -1.63
N PHE A 165 -21.13 28.32 -2.82
CA PHE A 165 -20.62 27.00 -3.18
C PHE A 165 -19.11 27.03 -3.44
N CYS A 166 -18.52 28.22 -3.58
CA CYS A 166 -17.08 28.41 -3.61
C CYS A 166 -16.43 28.17 -2.24
N GLY A 167 -15.92 26.96 -2.04
CA GLY A 167 -14.70 26.69 -1.26
C GLY A 167 -14.63 27.16 0.20
N ARG A 168 -15.71 27.63 0.82
CA ARG A 168 -15.80 27.82 2.28
C ARG A 168 -16.53 26.70 2.99
N LEU A 169 -17.16 25.83 2.23
CA LEU A 169 -17.69 24.58 2.73
C LEU A 169 -17.03 23.52 1.88
N ASP A 170 -16.08 22.85 2.53
CA ASP A 170 -15.61 21.56 2.10
C ASP A 170 -16.81 20.73 1.65
N ILE A 171 -16.84 20.34 0.36
CA ILE A 171 -17.96 19.56 -0.15
C ILE A 171 -17.80 18.20 0.48
N ASN A 172 -18.59 17.86 1.50
CA ASN A 172 -18.49 16.53 2.09
C ASN A 172 -18.88 15.47 1.06
N GLU A 173 -17.89 14.89 0.36
CA GLU A 173 -18.12 13.86 -0.64
C GLU A 173 -18.65 12.57 0.00
N CYS A 174 -18.52 12.43 1.31
CA CYS A 174 -19.14 11.36 2.08
C CYS A 174 -20.67 11.54 2.20
N ASP A 175 -21.18 12.77 2.10
CA ASP A 175 -22.62 13.08 2.23
C ASP A 175 -23.38 13.06 0.89
N ARG A 176 -22.66 13.08 -0.25
CA ARG A 176 -23.29 13.17 -1.60
C ARG A 176 -23.77 11.84 -2.20
N GLY A 177 -23.94 10.80 -1.38
CA GLY A 177 -24.43 9.49 -1.81
C GLY A 177 -23.28 8.52 -2.09
N LYS A 178 -23.19 7.51 -1.22
CA LYS A 178 -22.30 6.34 -1.20
C LYS A 178 -21.95 5.73 -2.59
N ARG A 179 -21.15 6.35 -3.46
CA ARG A 179 -20.68 5.67 -4.70
C ARG A 179 -19.25 5.97 -5.18
N ARG A 180 -18.43 6.69 -4.42
CA ARG A 180 -16.98 6.77 -4.74
C ARG A 180 -16.09 5.96 -3.81
N CYS A 181 -16.40 5.86 -2.51
CA CYS A 181 -15.75 4.90 -1.62
C CYS A 181 -16.62 3.65 -1.48
N SER A 182 -16.03 2.48 -1.61
CA SER A 182 -16.72 1.20 -1.40
C SER A 182 -17.19 0.99 0.04
N HIS A 183 -16.57 1.65 1.03
CA HIS A 183 -16.92 1.51 2.45
C HIS A 183 -16.88 2.85 3.21
N GLY A 184 -15.81 3.12 3.96
CA GLY A 184 -15.67 4.31 4.78
C GLY A 184 -15.17 5.49 3.96
N CYS A 185 -15.54 6.69 4.41
CA CYS A 185 -15.15 7.95 3.80
C CYS A 185 -14.89 8.95 4.93
N VAL A 186 -13.78 9.69 4.82
CA VAL A 186 -13.43 10.79 5.72
C VAL A 186 -13.25 12.03 4.86
N ASN A 187 -14.06 13.04 5.15
CA ASN A 187 -14.03 14.32 4.47
C ASN A 187 -12.80 15.13 4.92
N THR A 188 -12.14 15.82 3.99
CA THR A 188 -10.92 16.61 4.24
C THR A 188 -11.00 17.92 3.50
N GLN A 189 -10.48 19.02 4.03
CA GLN A 189 -10.63 20.32 3.39
C GLN A 189 -10.18 20.32 1.90
N GLY A 190 -11.16 20.40 0.98
CA GLY A 190 -10.97 20.40 -0.47
C GLY A 190 -10.93 19.01 -1.13
N SER A 191 -11.14 17.91 -0.39
CA SER A 191 -11.06 16.52 -0.87
C SER A 191 -11.69 15.49 0.09
N TYR A 192 -11.50 14.20 -0.15
CA TYR A 192 -11.89 13.16 0.79
C TYR A 192 -10.99 11.94 0.64
N ILE A 193 -10.85 11.17 1.73
CA ILE A 193 -10.12 9.91 1.73
C ILE A 193 -11.08 8.74 1.99
N CYS A 194 -10.93 7.65 1.25
CA CYS A 194 -11.66 6.43 1.51
C CYS A 194 -10.95 5.61 2.60
N THR A 195 -11.73 5.06 3.53
CA THR A 195 -11.23 4.19 4.60
C THR A 195 -11.91 2.83 4.54
N CYS A 196 -11.20 1.79 4.98
CA CYS A 196 -11.73 0.43 4.97
C CYS A 196 -12.04 -0.06 6.39
N PRO A 197 -13.09 -0.90 6.56
CA PRO A 197 -13.39 -1.55 7.83
C PRO A 197 -12.26 -2.48 8.28
N ASN A 198 -12.32 -2.91 9.54
CA ASN A 198 -11.38 -3.90 10.06
C ASN A 198 -11.43 -5.18 9.23
N GLY A 199 -10.26 -5.68 8.85
CA GLY A 199 -10.17 -6.83 7.95
C GLY A 199 -10.47 -6.48 6.49
N PHE A 200 -10.34 -5.23 6.07
CA PHE A 200 -10.38 -4.81 4.66
C PHE A 200 -9.27 -3.79 4.36
N GLN A 201 -8.75 -3.77 3.13
CA GLN A 201 -7.67 -2.89 2.68
C GLN A 201 -8.06 -2.07 1.46
N LEU A 202 -7.58 -0.83 1.39
CA LEU A 202 -7.86 0.07 0.28
C LEU A 202 -7.04 -0.35 -0.95
N SER A 203 -7.72 -0.46 -2.08
CA SER A 203 -7.21 -0.82 -3.39
C SER A 203 -6.38 0.32 -3.98
N HIS A 204 -5.58 0.01 -5.01
CA HIS A 204 -4.73 0.96 -5.75
C HIS A 204 -5.52 2.13 -6.36
N ASN A 205 -6.81 1.96 -6.62
CA ASN A 205 -7.70 3.02 -7.12
C ASN A 205 -8.19 3.97 -6.02
N GLN A 206 -7.73 3.79 -4.77
CA GLN A 206 -8.04 4.64 -3.60
C GLN A 206 -9.53 4.73 -3.25
N HIS A 207 -10.34 3.82 -3.78
CA HIS A 207 -11.80 3.90 -3.72
C HIS A 207 -12.42 2.56 -3.29
N THR A 208 -11.83 1.43 -3.70
CA THR A 208 -12.34 0.09 -3.40
C THR A 208 -11.63 -0.54 -2.20
N CYS A 209 -12.36 -1.25 -1.33
CA CYS A 209 -11.80 -2.00 -0.22
C CYS A 209 -11.93 -3.49 -0.51
N HIS A 210 -10.85 -4.22 -0.30
CA HIS A 210 -10.79 -5.67 -0.47
C HIS A 210 -10.70 -6.35 0.89
N ALA A 211 -11.43 -7.45 1.07
CA ALA A 211 -11.39 -8.22 2.31
C ALA A 211 -9.96 -8.72 2.60
N CYS A 212 -9.41 -8.27 3.70
CA CYS A 212 -8.21 -8.78 4.33
C CYS A 212 -8.54 -10.03 5.14
N ARG A 213 -8.68 -11.13 4.41
CA ARG A 213 -8.94 -12.46 4.93
C ARG A 213 -7.92 -13.43 4.37
N ASP A 214 -7.75 -14.53 5.09
CA ASP A 214 -7.07 -15.69 4.56
C ASP A 214 -8.00 -16.37 3.56
N LYS A 215 -7.47 -16.66 2.38
CA LYS A 215 -8.13 -17.42 1.31
C LYS A 215 -7.92 -18.93 1.48
N ASN A 216 -6.95 -19.33 2.29
CA ASN A 216 -6.65 -20.71 2.61
C ASN A 216 -6.85 -20.95 4.11
N ASP A 217 -7.45 -22.08 4.46
CA ASP A 217 -7.77 -22.51 5.82
C ASP A 217 -6.52 -22.84 6.64
N GLN A 218 -5.43 -23.26 5.98
CA GLN A 218 -4.15 -23.61 6.61
C GLN A 218 -3.27 -22.40 6.95
N CYS A 219 -3.74 -21.19 6.65
CA CYS A 219 -2.97 -19.97 6.85
C CYS A 219 -2.53 -19.73 8.30
N ALA A 220 -3.36 -20.10 9.29
CA ALA A 220 -3.02 -19.96 10.71
C ALA A 220 -1.87 -20.89 11.11
N TYR A 221 -1.91 -22.14 10.65
CA TYR A 221 -0.84 -23.12 10.87
C TYR A 221 0.46 -22.67 10.22
N TRP A 222 0.42 -22.30 8.93
CA TRP A 222 1.57 -21.80 8.19
C TRP A 222 2.14 -20.53 8.82
N ALA A 223 1.29 -19.65 9.35
CA ALA A 223 1.74 -18.48 10.09
C ALA A 223 2.45 -18.84 11.40
N GLY A 224 1.91 -19.80 12.17
CA GLY A 224 2.50 -20.29 13.42
C GLY A 224 3.89 -20.91 13.24
N ILE A 225 4.11 -21.63 12.14
CA ILE A 225 5.44 -22.19 11.79
C ILE A 225 6.35 -21.18 11.06
N GLY A 226 5.89 -19.92 10.90
CA GLY A 226 6.69 -18.78 10.46
C GLY A 226 6.70 -18.51 8.95
N TYR A 227 5.79 -19.07 8.16
CA TYR A 227 5.76 -18.89 6.70
C TYR A 227 5.50 -17.44 6.26
N CYS A 228 5.01 -16.61 7.19
CA CYS A 228 4.84 -15.17 7.04
C CYS A 228 6.13 -14.37 6.95
N LYS A 229 7.30 -14.98 7.23
CA LYS A 229 8.60 -14.31 7.17
C LYS A 229 9.67 -15.18 6.50
N LYS A 230 9.27 -16.28 5.87
CA LYS A 230 10.12 -17.33 5.28
C LYS A 230 9.87 -17.47 3.77
N THR A 231 10.33 -18.57 3.19
CA THR A 231 10.24 -19.03 1.78
C THR A 231 8.87 -18.92 1.09
N HIS A 232 7.78 -18.71 1.82
CA HIS A 232 6.42 -18.69 1.27
C HIS A 232 5.74 -17.32 1.35
N VAL A 233 6.47 -16.25 1.69
CA VAL A 233 5.91 -14.91 1.94
C VAL A 233 5.01 -14.40 0.81
N ASN A 234 5.35 -14.69 -0.46
CA ASN A 234 4.55 -14.24 -1.62
C ASN A 234 3.23 -15.00 -1.75
N TYR A 235 3.25 -16.31 -1.50
CA TYR A 235 2.04 -17.11 -1.41
C TYR A 235 1.18 -16.67 -0.21
N MET A 236 1.82 -16.44 0.94
CA MET A 236 1.17 -15.98 2.16
C MET A 236 0.62 -14.55 2.03
N LYS A 237 1.28 -13.63 1.29
CA LYS A 237 0.76 -12.28 0.98
C LYS A 237 -0.46 -12.31 0.07
N LYS A 238 -0.61 -13.34 -0.78
CA LYS A 238 -1.73 -13.46 -1.72
C LYS A 238 -2.92 -14.24 -1.13
N ASN A 239 -2.62 -15.22 -0.27
CA ASN A 239 -3.58 -16.20 0.23
C ASN A 239 -3.76 -16.18 1.75
N CYS A 240 -2.83 -15.62 2.52
CA CYS A 240 -2.81 -15.66 3.98
C CYS A 240 -2.55 -14.30 4.61
N MET A 241 -3.23 -13.27 4.09
CA MET A 241 -3.00 -11.87 4.46
C MET A 241 -3.30 -11.58 5.94
N LYS A 242 -4.31 -12.25 6.51
CA LYS A 242 -4.75 -12.03 7.89
C LYS A 242 -3.85 -12.78 8.86
N SER A 243 -3.66 -14.09 8.67
CA SER A 243 -2.80 -14.92 9.53
C SER A 243 -1.36 -14.42 9.58
N CYS A 244 -0.87 -13.78 8.51
CA CYS A 244 0.47 -13.21 8.48
C CYS A 244 0.60 -11.74 8.84
N ASN A 245 -0.48 -11.09 9.28
CA ASN A 245 -0.49 -9.65 9.57
C ASN A 245 -0.02 -8.79 8.38
N PHE A 246 -0.22 -9.26 7.15
CA PHE A 246 0.01 -8.47 5.93
C PHE A 246 -1.15 -7.53 5.62
N CYS A 247 -2.25 -7.63 6.38
CA CYS A 247 -3.27 -6.62 6.48
C CYS A 247 -2.66 -5.30 6.97
N GLY A 248 -2.15 -4.50 6.04
CA GLY A 248 -1.66 -3.16 6.25
C GLY A 248 -2.69 -2.29 6.95
N ARG A 249 -2.49 -2.11 8.25
CA ARG A 249 -2.21 -0.80 8.82
C ARG A 249 -0.85 -0.87 9.47
N LEU A 250 -0.12 0.27 9.44
CA LEU A 250 1.17 0.51 10.10
C LEU A 250 1.38 -0.45 11.28
N ALA A 251 2.41 -1.28 11.20
CA ALA A 251 2.78 -2.19 12.28
C ALA A 251 2.69 -1.44 13.61
N CYS A 252 1.65 -1.74 14.40
CA CYS A 252 1.42 -1.16 15.71
C CYS A 252 2.43 -1.77 16.68
N ARG A 253 3.66 -1.29 16.60
CA ARG A 253 4.75 -1.72 17.46
C ARG A 253 5.54 -0.51 17.88
N ASP A 254 6.00 -0.56 19.12
CA ASP A 254 7.04 0.35 19.57
C ASP A 254 8.34 -0.06 18.89
N LYS A 255 9.02 0.92 18.31
CA LYS A 255 10.35 0.78 17.70
C LYS A 255 11.46 1.03 18.71
N ASN A 256 11.11 1.56 19.88
CA ASN A 256 12.02 1.85 20.97
C ASN A 256 11.53 1.16 22.24
N ASP A 257 12.45 0.57 22.99
CA ASP A 257 12.22 -0.19 24.23
C ASP A 257 11.81 0.72 25.41
N GLN A 258 12.19 2.00 25.39
CA GLN A 258 11.84 3.00 26.40
C GLN A 258 10.45 3.60 26.22
N CYS A 259 9.71 3.18 25.18
CA CYS A 259 8.39 3.72 24.85
C CYS A 259 7.38 3.59 26.00
N ALA A 260 7.44 2.53 26.80
CA ALA A 260 6.55 2.34 27.95
C ALA A 260 6.82 3.38 29.05
N TYR A 261 8.09 3.64 29.34
CA TYR A 261 8.50 4.65 30.32
C TYR A 261 8.10 6.06 29.88
N TRP A 262 8.42 6.43 28.64
CA TRP A 262 8.06 7.74 28.07
C TRP A 262 6.54 7.95 27.99
N ALA A 263 5.78 6.88 27.74
CA ALA A 263 4.33 6.93 27.80
C ALA A 263 3.82 7.18 29.22
N GLY A 264 4.41 6.53 30.23
CA GLY A 264 4.08 6.70 31.65
C GLY A 264 4.30 8.12 32.18
N ILE A 265 5.35 8.81 31.72
CA ILE A 265 5.64 10.21 32.09
C ILE A 265 4.92 11.25 31.20
N GLY A 266 4.05 10.78 30.30
CA GLY A 266 3.10 11.62 29.55
C GLY A 266 3.61 12.20 28.23
N TYR A 267 4.66 11.64 27.62
CA TYR A 267 5.23 12.17 26.36
C TYR A 267 4.29 11.98 25.17
N CYS A 268 3.27 11.13 25.31
CA CYS A 268 2.22 10.92 24.31
C CYS A 268 1.28 12.13 24.12
N LYS A 269 1.38 13.19 24.92
CA LYS A 269 0.51 14.38 24.81
C LYS A 269 1.27 15.72 24.94
N LYS A 270 2.60 15.68 25.02
CA LYS A 270 3.46 16.86 25.21
C LYS A 270 4.26 17.18 23.94
N THR A 271 5.30 18.00 24.07
CA THR A 271 6.23 18.45 23.00
C THR A 271 6.79 17.32 22.12
N HIS A 272 6.87 16.08 22.62
CA HIS A 272 7.44 14.94 21.91
C HIS A 272 6.43 14.09 21.12
N VAL A 273 5.19 14.56 20.94
CA VAL A 273 4.11 13.79 20.29
C VAL A 273 4.49 13.21 18.92
N ASN A 274 5.25 13.96 18.11
CA ASN A 274 5.66 13.54 16.77
C ASN A 274 6.69 12.41 16.79
N TYR A 275 7.62 12.47 17.75
CA TYR A 275 8.58 11.40 17.98
C TYR A 275 7.86 10.13 18.49
N MET A 276 6.95 10.30 19.45
CA MET A 276 6.17 9.19 20.01
C MET A 276 5.22 8.57 18.98
N LYS A 277 4.62 9.35 18.06
CA LYS A 277 3.82 8.84 16.94
C LYS A 277 4.64 8.01 15.94
N LYS A 278 5.93 8.31 15.77
CA LYS A 278 6.81 7.63 14.81
C LYS A 278 7.45 6.37 15.40
N ASN A 279 7.75 6.39 16.69
CA ASN A 279 8.58 5.39 17.37
C ASN A 279 7.87 4.63 18.49
N CYS A 280 6.80 5.16 19.09
CA CYS A 280 6.14 4.61 20.27
C CYS A 280 4.63 4.48 20.08
N MET A 281 4.24 3.97 18.91
CA MET A 281 2.84 3.90 18.48
C MET A 281 1.97 3.04 19.40
N LYS A 282 2.50 1.94 19.93
CA LYS A 282 1.76 0.99 20.77
C LYS A 282 1.66 1.54 22.19
N SER A 283 2.79 1.92 22.80
CA SER A 283 2.83 2.46 24.17
C SER A 283 2.02 3.75 24.32
N CYS A 284 1.93 4.59 23.27
CA CYS A 284 1.10 5.79 23.28
C CYS A 284 -0.32 5.61 22.74
N ASN A 285 -0.74 4.37 22.44
CA ASN A 285 -2.06 4.07 21.88
C ASN A 285 -2.41 4.88 20.62
N PHE A 286 -1.40 5.24 19.81
CA PHE A 286 -1.59 5.94 18.53
C PHE A 286 -1.99 5.01 17.40
N CYS A 287 -2.02 3.70 17.64
CA CYS A 287 -2.49 2.72 16.69
C CYS A 287 -4.01 2.83 16.49
N GLY A 288 -4.43 3.53 15.43
CA GLY A 288 -5.80 3.44 14.93
C GLY A 288 -6.89 3.80 15.94
N ARG A 289 -6.79 4.98 16.56
CA ARG A 289 -7.92 5.76 17.08
C ARG A 289 -7.68 7.23 16.74
N LEU A 290 -8.25 7.69 15.64
CA LEU A 290 -8.74 9.07 15.56
C LEU A 290 -10.26 8.96 15.58
N GLY A 291 -10.85 9.25 16.74
CA GLY A 291 -12.28 9.11 17.00
C GLY A 291 -12.64 8.44 18.32
N ARG A 292 -12.14 8.96 19.45
CA ARG A 292 -12.86 9.00 20.74
C ARG A 292 -12.33 10.19 21.52
N GLU A 293 -12.93 11.35 21.30
CA GLU A 293 -13.03 12.33 22.37
C GLU A 293 -13.97 11.76 23.44
N SER A 294 -13.53 11.92 24.68
CA SER A 294 -14.26 11.88 25.95
C SER A 294 -15.77 11.61 25.91
N ARG A 295 -16.18 10.51 26.52
CA ARG A 295 -17.17 10.53 27.61
C ARG A 295 -16.77 9.51 28.69
N ARG A 296 -16.33 10.03 29.84
CA ARG A 296 -16.60 9.42 31.15
C ARG A 296 -17.98 9.93 31.60
N SER A 297 -18.54 9.21 32.58
CA SER A 297 -19.80 9.43 33.32
C SER A 297 -21.03 8.77 32.68
N PHE A 298 -21.42 7.59 33.17
CA PHE A 298 -22.03 7.39 34.49
C PHE A 298 -21.32 6.24 35.21
#